data_AF-A0A9P6Y588-F1
#
_entry.id   AF-A0A9P6Y588-F1
#
_cell.length_a   1.000
_cell.length_b   1.000
_cell.length_c   1.000
_cell.angle_alpha   90.00
_cell.angle_beta   90.00
_cell.angle_gamma   90.00
#
_symmetry.space_group_name_H-M   'P 1'
#
loop_
_entity.id
_entity.type
_entity.pdbx_description
1 polymer ?
#
loop_
_entity_poly.entity_id
_entity_poly.type
_entity_poly.pdbx_seq_one_letter_code
_entity_poly.pdbx_strand_id
1 'polypeptide(L)'
;MYRFDLQAPAPIDNVVGNWYVCTHPDSSFPGQLRASLTGPDWRRTIGSGNYTEYRPGQAPDKRPLHDVGDVREVLQQRFGLQLPDDPRLDPAINDWLQRSRAATP
;
A
#
# COMPACT_ATOMS: atom_id res chain seq x y z
N MET A 1 -5.73 10.69 -9.43
CA MET A 1 -6.79 11.70 -9.24
C MET A 1 -8.07 11.09 -9.79
N TYR A 2 -9.22 11.31 -9.14
CA TYR A 2 -10.50 10.71 -9.52
C TYR A 2 -11.47 11.80 -10.02
N ARG A 3 -12.50 11.40 -10.76
CA ARG A 3 -13.63 12.24 -11.17
C ARG A 3 -14.91 11.60 -10.64
N PHE A 4 -15.77 12.40 -10.02
CA PHE A 4 -17.04 11.98 -9.45
C PHE A 4 -18.10 13.07 -9.69
N ASP A 5 -19.37 12.69 -9.67
CA ASP A 5 -20.49 13.62 -9.59
C ASP A 5 -20.97 13.79 -8.13
N LEU A 6 -22.06 14.52 -7.91
CA LEU A 6 -22.58 14.78 -6.56
C LEU A 6 -23.57 13.72 -6.06
N GLN A 7 -23.77 12.63 -6.79
CA GLN A 7 -24.71 11.59 -6.39
C GLN A 7 -24.18 10.85 -5.17
N ALA A 8 -24.97 10.79 -4.10
CA ALA A 8 -24.64 9.99 -2.93
C ALA A 8 -24.78 8.50 -3.29
N PRO A 9 -23.73 7.68 -3.17
CA PRO A 9 -23.82 6.24 -3.40
C PRO A 9 -24.68 5.59 -2.32
N ALA A 10 -25.48 4.60 -2.70
CA ALA A 10 -26.20 3.78 -1.75
C ALA A 10 -25.18 2.91 -0.98
N PRO A 11 -25.47 2.50 0.28
CA PRO A 11 -24.56 1.64 1.04
C PRO A 11 -24.17 0.35 0.32
N ILE A 12 -25.08 -0.22 -0.47
CA ILE A 12 -24.82 -1.43 -1.26
C ILE A 12 -23.77 -1.23 -2.36
N ASP A 13 -23.66 -0.03 -2.92
CA ASP A 13 -22.70 0.26 -3.99
C ASP A 13 -21.26 0.13 -3.48
N ASN A 14 -21.02 0.48 -2.21
CA ASN A 14 -19.73 0.27 -1.56
C ASN A 14 -19.41 -1.22 -1.36
N VAL A 15 -20.40 -2.06 -1.09
CA VAL A 15 -20.20 -3.51 -0.95
C VAL A 15 -19.80 -4.11 -2.29
N VAL A 16 -20.49 -3.76 -3.37
CA VAL A 16 -20.18 -4.22 -4.73
C VAL A 16 -18.79 -3.73 -5.16
N GLY A 17 -18.51 -2.44 -4.96
CA GLY A 17 -17.20 -1.87 -5.27
C GLY A 17 -16.06 -2.51 -4.47
N ASN A 18 -16.26 -2.73 -3.17
CA ASN A 18 -15.27 -3.39 -2.31
C ASN A 18 -15.03 -4.84 -2.73
N TRP A 19 -16.07 -5.61 -3.05
CA TRP A 19 -15.90 -6.97 -3.55
C TRP A 19 -15.09 -7.00 -4.85
N TYR A 20 -15.40 -6.10 -5.80
CA TYR A 20 -14.62 -6.02 -7.04
C TYR A 20 -13.15 -5.72 -6.75
N VAL A 21 -12.89 -4.67 -5.96
CA VAL A 21 -11.53 -4.23 -5.63
C VAL A 21 -10.75 -5.33 -4.88
N CYS A 22 -11.34 -6.00 -3.90
CA CYS A 22 -10.65 -6.96 -3.05
C CYS A 22 -10.55 -8.37 -3.63
N THR A 23 -11.42 -8.75 -4.57
CA THR A 23 -11.61 -10.16 -4.93
C THR A 23 -11.62 -10.43 -6.44
N HIS A 24 -12.02 -9.48 -7.28
CA HIS A 24 -12.14 -9.75 -8.72
C HIS A 24 -10.77 -9.98 -9.37
N PRO A 25 -10.61 -10.99 -10.26
CA PRO A 25 -9.34 -11.31 -10.92
C PRO A 25 -8.74 -10.13 -11.72
N ASP A 26 -9.60 -9.29 -12.31
CA ASP A 26 -9.17 -8.11 -13.07
C ASP A 26 -8.86 -6.88 -12.20
N SER A 27 -8.98 -6.99 -10.87
CA SER A 27 -8.59 -5.91 -9.96
C SER A 27 -7.06 -5.80 -9.86
N SER A 28 -6.56 -4.57 -9.80
CA SER A 28 -5.12 -4.30 -9.60
C SER A 28 -4.68 -4.33 -8.13
N PHE A 29 -5.57 -4.64 -7.19
CA PHE A 29 -5.30 -4.63 -5.76
C PHE A 29 -4.77 -5.97 -5.20
N PRO A 30 -5.35 -7.13 -5.54
CA PRO A 30 -4.83 -8.41 -5.04
C PRO A 30 -3.33 -8.58 -5.32
N GLY A 31 -2.60 -9.08 -4.32
CA GLY A 31 -1.15 -9.32 -4.41
C GLY A 31 -0.28 -8.05 -4.36
N GLN A 32 -0.84 -6.88 -4.08
CA GLN A 32 -0.10 -5.63 -3.89
C GLN A 32 0.01 -5.29 -2.39
N LEU A 33 1.17 -4.78 -1.97
CA LEU A 33 1.31 -4.05 -0.71
C LEU A 33 1.34 -2.55 -1.01
N ARG A 34 0.31 -1.84 -0.53
CA ARG A 34 0.19 -0.38 -0.61
C ARG A 34 -0.24 0.15 0.74
N ALA A 35 0.46 1.17 1.23
CA ALA A 35 0.09 1.86 2.47
C ALA A 35 0.31 3.36 2.30
N SER A 36 -0.53 4.18 2.93
CA SER A 36 -0.36 5.62 2.98
C SER A 36 -0.80 6.14 4.34
N LEU A 37 0.00 6.99 4.97
CA LEU A 37 -0.31 7.66 6.23
C LEU A 37 0.08 9.13 6.12
N THR A 38 -0.83 10.02 6.50
CA THR A 38 -0.62 11.47 6.51
C THR A 38 -0.48 11.96 7.95
N GLY A 39 0.58 12.72 8.22
CA GLY A 39 0.73 13.51 9.44
C GLY A 39 0.57 15.01 9.16
N PRO A 40 0.85 15.87 10.16
CA PRO A 40 0.65 17.32 10.03
C PRO A 40 1.39 17.95 8.83
N ASP A 41 2.68 17.63 8.67
CA ASP A 41 3.55 18.19 7.62
C ASP A 41 4.29 17.11 6.83
N TRP A 42 3.72 15.90 6.76
CA TRP A 42 4.33 14.81 6.02
C TRP A 42 3.30 13.80 5.52
N ARG A 43 3.67 13.05 4.48
CA ARG A 43 2.95 11.85 4.04
C ARG A 43 3.94 10.71 3.83
N ARG A 44 3.64 9.53 4.35
CA ARG A 44 4.43 8.31 4.15
C ARG A 44 3.67 7.35 3.26
N THR A 45 4.37 6.69 2.35
CA THR A 45 3.78 5.67 1.49
C THR A 45 4.66 4.43 1.38
N ILE A 46 4.03 3.26 1.24
CA ILE A 46 4.64 2.05 0.69
C ILE A 46 3.98 1.76 -0.65
N GLY A 47 4.80 1.47 -1.66
CA GLY A 47 4.33 1.03 -2.96
C GLY A 47 5.49 0.71 -3.89
N SER A 48 5.27 -0.21 -4.83
CA SER A 48 6.27 -0.60 -5.83
C SER A 48 7.64 -0.90 -5.22
N GLY A 49 7.69 -1.66 -4.12
CA GLY A 49 8.93 -2.03 -3.44
C GLY A 49 9.67 -0.90 -2.72
N ASN A 50 9.06 0.26 -2.52
CA ASN A 50 9.69 1.43 -1.89
C ASN A 50 8.89 1.95 -0.71
N TYR A 51 9.61 2.52 0.26
CA TYR A 51 9.09 3.47 1.24
C TYR A 51 9.38 4.90 0.73
N THR A 52 8.44 5.81 0.90
CA THR A 52 8.66 7.22 0.55
C THR A 52 8.03 8.14 1.58
N GLU A 53 8.81 9.10 2.08
CA GLU A 53 8.32 10.21 2.89
C GLU A 53 8.29 11.49 2.05
N TYR A 54 7.14 12.14 2.03
CA TYR A 54 6.91 13.41 1.36
C TYR A 54 6.80 14.50 2.42
N ARG A 55 7.49 15.62 2.20
CA ARG A 55 7.38 16.84 3.02
C ARG A 55 7.17 18.05 2.12
N PRO A 56 6.36 19.04 2.53
CA PRO A 56 6.17 20.26 1.76
C PRO A 56 7.50 20.95 1.45
N GLY A 57 7.69 21.36 0.20
CA GLY A 57 8.89 22.09 -0.24
C GLY A 57 10.18 21.27 -0.31
N GLN A 58 10.13 19.95 -0.08
CA GLN A 58 11.30 19.08 -0.13
C GLN A 58 11.16 18.01 -1.21
N ALA A 59 12.29 17.55 -1.72
CA ALA A 59 12.32 16.35 -2.55
C ALA A 59 11.83 15.14 -1.74
N PRO A 60 11.08 14.19 -2.35
CA PRO A 60 10.66 12.99 -1.66
C PRO A 60 11.86 12.17 -1.18
N ASP A 61 11.86 11.79 0.10
CA ASP A 61 12.84 10.85 0.65
C ASP A 61 12.36 9.43 0.34
N LYS A 62 12.86 8.87 -0.77
CA LYS A 62 12.48 7.56 -1.29
C LYS A 62 13.62 6.57 -1.05
N ARG A 63 13.29 5.44 -0.44
CA ARG A 63 14.21 4.31 -0.29
C ARG A 63 13.57 2.97 -0.71
N PRO A 64 14.34 2.07 -1.35
CA PRO A 64 13.88 0.71 -1.59
C PRO A 64 13.72 -0.06 -0.27
N LEU A 65 12.81 -1.02 -0.27
CA LEU A 65 12.61 -1.98 0.82
C LEU A 65 13.42 -3.26 0.53
N HIS A 66 14.17 -3.73 1.53
CA HIS A 66 15.27 -4.66 1.31
C HIS A 66 14.84 -6.12 1.45
N ASP A 67 14.05 -6.42 2.46
CA ASP A 67 13.57 -7.76 2.76
C ASP A 67 12.26 -7.70 3.54
N VAL A 68 11.74 -8.87 3.90
CA VAL A 68 10.50 -9.00 4.67
C VAL A 68 10.60 -8.30 6.02
N GLY A 69 11.75 -8.35 6.69
CA GLY A 69 11.98 -7.71 7.98
C GLY A 69 11.86 -6.18 7.89
N ASP A 70 12.54 -5.58 6.90
CA ASP A 70 12.47 -4.13 6.63
C ASP A 70 11.03 -3.68 6.35
N VAL A 71 10.28 -4.44 5.54
CA VAL A 71 8.86 -4.13 5.28
C VAL A 71 8.03 -4.17 6.56
N ARG A 72 8.17 -5.22 7.37
CA ARG A 72 7.43 -5.38 8.63
C ARG A 72 7.76 -4.25 9.61
N GLU A 73 9.04 -3.93 9.76
CA GLU A 73 9.52 -2.85 10.62
C GLU A 73 8.90 -1.51 10.20
N VAL A 74 8.90 -1.19 8.90
CA VAL A 74 8.28 0.04 8.41
C VAL A 74 6.79 0.08 8.68
N LEU A 75 6.05 -1.00 8.39
CA LEU A 75 4.61 -1.07 8.66
C LEU A 75 4.30 -0.85 10.15
N GLN A 76 5.09 -1.43 11.05
CA GLN A 76 4.89 -1.29 12.48
C GLN A 76 5.31 0.09 13.00
N GLN A 77 6.55 0.51 12.72
CA GLN A 77 7.11 1.73 13.33
C GLN A 77 6.68 3.01 12.63
N ARG A 78 6.51 2.99 11.31
CA ARG A 78 6.23 4.20 10.50
C ARG A 78 4.75 4.39 10.20
N PHE A 79 4.00 3.30 10.14
CA PHE A 79 2.55 3.30 9.91
C PHE A 79 1.72 2.92 11.15
N GLY A 80 2.35 2.45 12.23
CA GLY A 80 1.63 2.11 13.47
C GLY A 80 0.77 0.85 13.37
N LEU A 81 1.02 -0.01 12.39
CA LEU A 81 0.20 -1.19 12.14
C LEU A 81 0.63 -2.35 13.03
N GLN A 82 -0.36 -2.99 13.65
CA GLN A 82 -0.18 -4.32 14.23
C GLN A 82 -0.27 -5.35 13.10
N LEU A 83 0.77 -6.15 12.95
CA LEU A 83 0.80 -7.18 11.91
C LEU A 83 0.14 -8.47 12.42
N PRO A 84 -0.67 -9.14 11.60
CA PRO A 84 -1.28 -10.40 12.01
C PRO A 84 -0.21 -11.48 12.19
N ASP A 85 -0.45 -12.36 13.17
CA ASP A 85 0.32 -13.60 13.34
C ASP A 85 -0.23 -14.67 12.37
N ASP A 86 0.04 -14.47 11.08
CA ASP A 86 -0.35 -15.38 10.00
C ASP A 86 0.91 -15.87 9.27
N PRO A 87 1.16 -17.19 9.19
CA PRO A 87 2.35 -17.74 8.52
C PRO A 87 2.43 -17.41 7.03
N ARG A 88 1.32 -16.95 6.40
CA ARG A 88 1.29 -16.55 4.99
C ARG A 88 1.79 -15.13 4.76
N LEU A 89 1.93 -14.31 5.80
CA LEU A 89 2.30 -12.90 5.66
C LEU A 89 3.70 -12.72 5.07
N ASP A 90 4.69 -13.41 5.63
CA ASP A 90 6.08 -13.27 5.21
C ASP A 90 6.32 -13.74 3.76
N PRO A 91 5.80 -14.91 3.33
CA PRO A 91 5.81 -15.30 1.92
C PRO A 91 5.15 -14.26 1.00
N ALA A 92 3.99 -13.73 1.37
CA ALA A 92 3.27 -12.75 0.55
C ALA A 92 4.04 -11.44 0.38
N ILE A 93 4.71 -10.97 1.44
CA ILE A 93 5.59 -9.79 1.39
C ILE A 93 6.78 -10.04 0.47
N ASN A 94 7.44 -11.20 0.62
CA ASN A 94 8.59 -11.56 -0.21
C ASN A 94 8.20 -11.62 -1.70
N ASP A 95 7.09 -12.29 -2.03
CA ASP A 95 6.59 -12.38 -3.39
C ASP A 95 6.28 -11.00 -4.01
N TRP A 96 5.68 -10.11 -3.22
CA TRP A 96 5.44 -8.73 -3.63
C TRP A 96 6.73 -7.95 -3.88
N LEU A 97 7.76 -8.12 -3.03
CA LEU A 97 9.07 -7.48 -3.21
C LEU A 97 9.74 -7.94 -4.52
N GLN A 98 9.74 -9.25 -4.79
CA GLN A 98 10.34 -9.80 -6.01
C GLN A 98 9.65 -9.24 -7.28
N ARG A 99 8.32 -9.23 -7.29
CA ARG A 99 7.55 -8.62 -8.40
C ARG A 99 7.85 -7.13 -8.56
N SER A 100 7.95 -6.39 -7.45
CA SER A 100 8.22 -4.95 -7.48
C SER A 100 9.60 -4.61 -8.05
N ARG A 101 10.60 -5.48 -7.79
CA ARG A 101 11.95 -5.35 -8.35
C ARG A 101 11.99 -5.66 -9.84
N ALA A 102 11.31 -6.72 -10.27
CA ALA A 102 11.23 -7.10 -11.68
C ALA A 102 10.53 -6.03 -12.55
N ALA A 103 9.68 -5.19 -11.95
CA ALA A 103 8.99 -4.09 -12.63
C ALA A 103 9.79 -2.78 -12.68
N THR A 104 11.00 -2.73 -12.10
CA THR A 104 11.89 -1.56 -12.15
C THR A 104 12.91 -1.80 -13.28
N PRO A 105 12.89 -1.02 -14.38
CA PRO A 105 13.85 -1.16 -15.48
C PRO A 105 15.28 -0.74 -15.08
#